data_AF-A0A7K5UUR5-F1
#
_entry.id   AF-A0A7K5UUR5-F1
#
_cell.length_a   1.000
_cell.length_b   1.000
_cell.length_c   1.000
_cell.angle_alpha   90.00
_cell.angle_beta   90.00
_cell.angle_gamma   90.00
#
_symmetry.space_group_name_H-M   'P 1'
#
loop_
_entity.id
_entity.type
_entity.pdbx_description
1 polymer ?
#
loop_
_entity_poly.entity_id
_entity_poly.type
_entity_poly.pdbx_seq_one_letter_code
_entity_poly.pdbx_strand_id
1 'polypeptide(L)'
;PRLAKNAAELTVMDVYDIASAVGQEFERVIDQHGCEAIARLMPKVVRVLEILEVLVSRNHINPEMEELRLELDRLRLERMDRIEKERKHQKELELVEDVWRGEAQDLLTQIAQLQEENKQLMTNLSHKDINFTEEEFQKHEGKGMSERERQVMKKLKEVVDKQRDEIRAKDRELGLKNEDVEALQQQQNRLMKINHDLRHRITVVEAQGKALIEQKVELEAYLQTKEQEMGNLRAELGKLREKLQGEDSQASQNGEEIK
;
A
#
# COMPACT_ATOMS: atom_id res chain seq x y z
N PRO A 1 22.28 -33.41 18.33
CA PRO A 1 21.40 -32.46 17.59
C PRO A 1 20.99 -31.20 18.39
N ARG A 2 20.83 -31.27 19.72
CA ARG A 2 20.29 -30.16 20.55
C ARG A 2 21.17 -28.91 20.70
N LEU A 3 22.44 -28.94 20.28
CA LEU A 3 23.42 -27.85 20.42
C LEU A 3 23.82 -27.21 19.08
N ALA A 4 23.11 -27.49 17.99
CA ALA A 4 23.50 -27.09 16.64
C ALA A 4 22.91 -25.74 16.15
N LYS A 5 22.06 -25.09 16.95
CA LYS A 5 21.45 -23.80 16.59
C LYS A 5 22.46 -22.66 16.77
N ASN A 6 22.42 -21.69 15.85
CA ASN A 6 23.20 -20.46 15.98
C ASN A 6 22.77 -19.68 17.21
N ALA A 7 23.72 -19.04 17.90
CA ALA A 7 23.44 -18.28 19.12
C ALA A 7 22.45 -17.12 18.91
N ALA A 8 22.33 -16.60 17.68
CA ALA A 8 21.39 -15.55 17.32
C ALA A 8 19.94 -16.02 17.16
N GLU A 9 19.71 -17.33 17.03
CA GLU A 9 18.39 -17.95 16.78
C GLU A 9 17.88 -18.74 17.99
N LEU A 10 18.63 -18.72 19.10
CA LEU A 10 18.20 -19.36 20.34
C LEU A 10 16.90 -18.71 20.83
N THR A 11 15.94 -19.55 21.18
CA THR A 11 14.70 -19.16 21.86
C THR A 11 14.78 -19.51 23.34
N VAL A 12 13.87 -18.94 24.15
CA VAL A 12 13.77 -19.26 25.57
C VAL A 12 13.58 -20.77 25.78
N MET A 13 12.81 -21.45 24.91
CA MET A 13 12.65 -22.91 24.93
C MET A 13 13.96 -23.65 24.70
N ASP A 14 14.84 -23.17 23.81
CA ASP A 14 16.14 -23.79 23.57
C ASP A 14 17.04 -23.70 24.81
N VAL A 15 16.92 -22.63 25.61
CA VAL A 15 17.67 -22.49 26.88
C VAL A 15 17.20 -23.55 27.90
N TYR A 16 15.89 -23.83 27.98
CA TYR A 16 15.36 -24.90 28.81
C TYR A 16 15.81 -26.30 28.33
N ASP A 17 15.85 -26.53 27.01
CA ASP A 17 16.36 -27.79 26.45
C ASP A 17 17.85 -28.00 26.74
N ILE A 18 18.66 -26.92 26.65
CA ILE A 18 20.08 -26.94 27.03
C ILE A 18 20.23 -27.20 28.53
N ALA A 19 19.44 -26.55 29.38
CA ALA A 19 19.46 -26.77 30.83
C ALA A 19 19.13 -28.23 31.18
N SER A 20 18.16 -28.84 30.49
CA SER A 20 17.81 -30.25 30.65
C SER A 20 18.96 -31.18 30.25
N ALA A 21 19.60 -30.92 29.11
CA ALA A 21 20.74 -31.72 28.65
C ALA A 21 21.94 -31.61 29.61
N VAL A 22 22.25 -30.39 30.08
CA VAL A 22 23.32 -30.15 31.05
C VAL A 22 23.00 -30.82 32.40
N GLY A 23 21.75 -30.78 32.84
CA GLY A 23 21.28 -31.47 34.04
C GLY A 23 21.50 -32.98 33.98
N GLN A 24 21.19 -33.63 32.85
CA GLN A 24 21.41 -35.07 32.65
C GLN A 24 22.89 -35.46 32.68
N GLU A 25 23.79 -34.60 32.17
CA GLU A 25 25.24 -34.83 32.29
C GLU A 25 25.71 -34.70 33.74
N PHE A 26 25.17 -33.74 34.50
CA PHE A 26 25.47 -33.61 35.92
C PHE A 26 24.96 -34.79 36.74
N GLU A 27 23.77 -35.32 36.46
CA GLU A 27 23.28 -36.55 37.10
C GLU A 27 24.25 -37.71 36.89
N ARG A 28 24.71 -37.95 35.65
CA ARG A 28 25.69 -39.00 35.36
C ARG A 28 27.01 -38.83 36.12
N VAL A 29 27.49 -37.60 36.27
CA VAL A 29 28.73 -37.32 37.00
C VAL A 29 28.53 -37.50 38.51
N ILE A 30 27.36 -37.12 39.05
CA ILE A 30 27.00 -37.34 40.46
C ILE A 30 26.96 -38.84 40.76
N ASP A 31 26.35 -39.64 39.88
CA ASP A 31 26.24 -41.10 40.06
C ASP A 31 27.61 -41.79 40.13
N GLN A 32 28.62 -41.27 39.41
CA GLN A 32 29.96 -41.88 39.34
C GLN A 32 30.95 -41.32 40.38
N HIS A 33 30.85 -40.03 40.73
CA HIS A 33 31.88 -39.33 41.52
C HIS A 33 31.34 -38.69 42.81
N GLY A 34 30.05 -38.83 43.07
CA GLY A 34 29.38 -38.24 44.23
C GLY A 34 29.03 -36.75 44.06
N CYS A 35 28.11 -36.28 44.89
CA CYS A 35 27.50 -34.94 44.76
C CYS A 35 28.49 -33.78 45.01
N GLU A 36 29.55 -34.00 45.79
CA GLU A 36 30.57 -32.98 46.08
C GLU A 36 31.34 -32.52 44.84
N ALA A 37 31.47 -33.38 43.82
CA ALA A 37 32.22 -33.07 42.61
C ALA A 37 31.64 -31.88 41.82
N ILE A 38 30.33 -31.65 41.90
CA ILE A 38 29.61 -30.63 41.10
C ILE A 38 28.99 -29.54 41.98
N ALA A 39 28.91 -29.72 43.30
CA ALA A 39 28.22 -28.83 44.22
C ALA A 39 28.62 -27.35 44.08
N ARG A 40 29.89 -27.05 43.77
CA ARG A 40 30.38 -25.66 43.57
C ARG A 40 30.18 -25.13 42.14
N LEU A 41 30.02 -26.03 41.17
CA LEU A 41 29.83 -25.68 39.75
C LEU A 41 28.36 -25.42 39.42
N MET A 42 27.45 -26.18 40.03
CA MET A 42 26.00 -26.11 39.79
C MET A 42 25.45 -24.67 39.86
N PRO A 43 25.73 -23.86 40.91
CA PRO A 43 25.18 -22.51 41.00
C PRO A 43 25.70 -21.58 39.90
N LYS A 44 26.94 -21.80 39.43
CA LYS A 44 27.54 -21.00 38.36
C LYS A 44 26.89 -21.31 37.01
N VAL A 45 26.55 -22.58 36.77
CA VAL A 45 25.91 -23.01 35.53
C VAL A 45 24.47 -22.53 35.48
N VAL A 46 23.74 -22.63 36.60
CA VAL A 46 22.41 -22.02 36.74
C VAL A 46 22.50 -20.52 36.44
N ARG A 47 23.48 -19.81 37.01
CA ARG A 47 23.66 -18.38 36.73
C ARG A 47 23.93 -18.06 35.26
N VAL A 48 24.70 -18.89 34.56
CA VAL A 48 24.95 -18.71 33.12
C VAL A 48 23.68 -18.95 32.31
N LEU A 49 22.89 -19.96 32.66
CA LEU A 49 21.60 -20.25 32.01
C LEU A 49 20.57 -19.13 32.24
N GLU A 50 20.51 -18.57 33.46
CA GLU A 50 19.68 -17.38 33.76
C GLU A 50 20.08 -16.17 32.89
N ILE A 51 21.38 -15.89 32.77
CA ILE A 51 21.87 -14.79 31.93
C ILE A 51 21.51 -15.04 30.46
N LEU A 52 21.66 -16.27 30.00
CA LEU A 52 21.32 -16.66 28.63
C LEU A 52 19.84 -16.48 28.34
N GLU A 53 18.96 -16.91 29.26
CA GLU A 53 17.51 -16.71 29.14
C GLU A 53 17.16 -15.22 28.98
N VAL A 54 17.70 -14.35 29.83
CA VAL A 54 17.45 -12.90 29.77
C VAL A 54 17.93 -12.29 28.44
N LEU A 55 19.11 -12.70 27.94
CA LEU A 55 19.64 -12.20 26.68
C LEU A 55 18.79 -12.64 25.49
N VAL A 56 18.36 -13.91 25.49
CA VAL A 56 17.50 -14.47 24.45
C VAL A 56 16.11 -13.81 24.46
N SER A 57 15.51 -13.61 25.62
CA SER A 57 14.22 -12.90 25.74
C SER A 57 14.32 -11.46 25.21
N ARG A 58 15.41 -10.75 25.50
CA ARG A 58 15.63 -9.38 24.99
C ARG A 58 15.82 -9.32 23.48
N ASN A 59 16.53 -10.31 22.91
CA ASN A 59 16.71 -10.38 21.46
C ASN A 59 15.38 -10.57 20.72
N HIS A 60 14.39 -11.25 21.32
CA HIS A 60 13.07 -11.41 20.71
C HIS A 60 12.21 -10.14 20.75
N ILE A 61 12.44 -9.25 21.73
CA ILE A 61 11.75 -7.95 21.84
C ILE A 61 12.31 -6.92 20.84
N ASN A 62 13.59 -7.05 20.48
CA ASN A 62 14.26 -6.13 19.56
C ASN A 62 13.61 -6.02 18.16
N PRO A 63 13.23 -7.11 17.45
CA PRO A 63 12.56 -7.01 16.15
C PRO A 63 11.16 -6.38 16.24
N GLU A 64 10.39 -6.68 17.28
CA GLU A 64 9.06 -6.06 17.51
C GLU A 64 9.20 -4.55 17.76
N MET A 65 10.22 -4.14 18.51
CA MET A 65 10.53 -2.72 18.72
C MET A 65 10.91 -2.01 17.42
N GLU A 66 11.70 -2.64 16.56
CA GLU A 66 12.04 -2.08 15.24
C GLU A 66 10.83 -2.01 14.30
N GLU A 67 9.95 -3.01 14.32
CA GLU A 67 8.69 -2.98 13.57
C GLU A 67 7.78 -1.82 14.04
N LEU A 68 7.63 -1.63 15.35
CA LEU A 68 6.91 -0.50 15.93
C LEU A 68 7.53 0.86 15.57
N ARG A 69 8.86 0.95 15.48
CA ARG A 69 9.56 2.17 15.05
C ARG A 69 9.27 2.48 13.59
N LEU A 70 9.36 1.50 12.71
CA LEU A 70 9.04 1.66 11.29
C LEU A 70 7.58 2.07 11.09
N GLU A 71 6.66 1.47 11.84
CA GLU A 71 5.24 1.83 11.78
C GLU A 71 4.98 3.24 12.30
N LEU A 72 5.68 3.67 13.37
CA LEU A 72 5.61 5.04 13.86
C LEU A 72 6.07 6.05 12.80
N ASP A 73 7.17 5.77 12.11
CA ASP A 73 7.69 6.64 11.06
C ASP A 73 6.78 6.67 9.82
N ARG A 74 6.18 5.52 9.46
CA ARG A 74 5.13 5.43 8.44
C ARG A 74 3.93 6.31 8.79
N LEU A 75 3.41 6.20 10.01
CA LEU A 75 2.27 6.97 10.49
C LEU A 75 2.57 8.48 10.57
N ARG A 76 3.82 8.86 10.86
CA ARG A 76 4.26 10.27 10.85
C ARG A 76 4.25 10.84 9.44
N LEU A 77 4.76 10.10 8.46
CA LEU A 77 4.71 10.50 7.05
C LEU A 77 3.27 10.62 6.56
N GLU A 78 2.42 9.63 6.84
CA GLU A 78 1.00 9.69 6.48
C GLU A 78 0.28 10.90 7.11
N ARG A 79 0.60 11.22 8.38
CA ARG A 79 0.05 12.40 9.05
C ARG A 79 0.51 13.69 8.37
N MET A 80 1.79 13.81 8.04
CA MET A 80 2.32 14.98 7.35
C MET A 80 1.66 15.17 5.98
N ASP A 81 1.53 14.09 5.20
CA ASP A 81 0.88 14.12 3.89
C ASP A 81 -0.59 14.55 3.98
N ARG A 82 -1.32 14.06 4.99
CA ARG A 82 -2.71 14.48 5.24
C ARG A 82 -2.80 15.98 5.53
N ILE A 83 -1.98 16.48 6.45
CA ILE A 83 -1.94 17.91 6.79
C ILE A 83 -1.60 18.75 5.56
N GLU A 84 -0.66 18.31 4.73
CA GLU A 84 -0.29 19.05 3.54
C GLU A 84 -1.42 19.07 2.49
N LYS A 85 -2.13 17.95 2.30
CA LYS A 85 -3.30 17.87 1.44
C LYS A 85 -4.43 18.77 1.93
N GLU A 86 -4.74 18.73 3.22
CA GLU A 86 -5.73 19.62 3.85
C GLU A 86 -5.35 21.09 3.66
N ARG A 87 -4.07 21.44 3.86
CA ARG A 87 -3.56 22.79 3.64
C ARG A 87 -3.66 23.23 2.18
N LYS A 88 -3.47 22.33 1.21
CA LYS A 88 -3.62 22.63 -0.22
C LYS A 88 -5.09 22.84 -0.57
N HIS A 89 -5.96 21.93 -0.11
CA HIS A 89 -7.40 22.03 -0.33
C HIS A 89 -8.00 23.30 0.28
N GLN A 90 -7.56 23.68 1.48
CA GLN A 90 -7.98 24.93 2.12
C GLN A 90 -7.64 26.16 1.27
N LYS A 91 -6.44 26.21 0.68
CA LYS A 91 -6.04 27.30 -0.22
C LYS A 91 -6.82 27.34 -1.52
N GLU A 92 -7.15 26.16 -2.06
CA GLU A 92 -8.00 26.06 -3.25
C GLU A 92 -9.42 26.56 -2.96
N LEU A 93 -9.98 26.21 -1.80
CA LEU A 93 -11.29 26.72 -1.36
C LEU A 93 -11.28 28.24 -1.17
N GLU A 94 -10.25 28.79 -0.51
CA GLU A 94 -10.08 30.24 -0.37
C GLU A 94 -10.02 30.95 -1.72
N LEU A 95 -9.27 30.41 -2.68
CA LEU A 95 -9.19 30.96 -4.03
C LEU A 95 -10.55 30.94 -4.74
N VAL A 96 -11.29 29.83 -4.62
CA VAL A 96 -12.63 29.71 -5.22
C VAL A 96 -13.61 30.69 -4.57
N GLU A 97 -13.57 30.85 -3.25
CA GLU A 97 -14.38 31.85 -2.55
C GLU A 97 -14.05 33.28 -3.01
N ASP A 98 -12.77 33.62 -3.17
CA ASP A 98 -12.35 34.94 -3.63
C ASP A 98 -12.83 35.25 -5.05
N VAL A 99 -12.69 34.28 -5.97
CA VAL A 99 -13.21 34.40 -7.34
C VAL A 99 -14.73 34.58 -7.32
N TRP A 100 -15.44 33.76 -6.54
CA TRP A 100 -16.90 33.84 -6.45
C TRP A 100 -17.37 35.17 -5.85
N ARG A 101 -16.67 35.71 -4.85
CA ARG A 101 -16.94 37.05 -4.30
C ARG A 101 -16.75 38.13 -5.37
N GLY A 102 -15.69 38.03 -6.18
CA GLY A 102 -15.44 38.92 -7.30
C GLY A 102 -16.58 38.90 -8.32
N GLU A 103 -16.95 37.71 -8.80
CA GLU A 103 -18.06 37.53 -9.75
C GLU A 103 -19.39 38.05 -9.21
N ALA A 104 -19.69 37.78 -7.94
CA ALA A 104 -20.90 38.28 -7.28
C ALA A 104 -20.92 39.82 -7.23
N GLN A 105 -19.78 40.45 -6.93
CA GLN A 105 -19.65 41.90 -6.89
C GLN A 105 -19.79 42.53 -8.28
N ASP A 106 -19.22 41.90 -9.31
CA ASP A 106 -19.34 42.35 -10.70
C ASP A 106 -20.80 42.27 -11.18
N LEU A 107 -21.52 41.21 -10.83
CA LEU A 107 -22.95 41.06 -11.14
C LEU A 107 -23.79 42.11 -10.41
N LEU A 108 -23.53 42.36 -9.12
CA LEU A 108 -24.21 43.43 -8.37
C LEU A 108 -23.97 44.80 -9.00
N THR A 109 -22.74 45.06 -9.45
CA THR A 109 -22.38 46.31 -10.13
C THR A 109 -23.14 46.46 -11.46
N GLN A 110 -23.23 45.39 -12.25
CA GLN A 110 -24.02 45.38 -13.49
C GLN A 110 -25.51 45.61 -13.24
N ILE A 111 -26.08 44.97 -12.21
CA ILE A 111 -27.48 45.18 -11.82
C ILE A 111 -27.72 46.64 -11.45
N ALA A 112 -26.84 47.24 -10.65
CA ALA A 112 -26.96 48.64 -10.25
C ALA A 112 -26.91 49.60 -11.46
N GLN A 113 -25.99 49.36 -12.41
CA GLN A 113 -25.89 50.13 -13.65
C GLN A 113 -27.17 50.01 -14.49
N LEU A 114 -27.67 48.79 -14.71
CA LEU A 114 -28.90 48.55 -15.46
C LEU A 114 -30.14 49.15 -14.78
N GLN A 115 -30.19 49.15 -13.45
CA GLN A 115 -31.27 49.79 -12.69
C GLN A 115 -31.26 51.32 -12.88
N GLU A 116 -30.08 51.94 -12.88
CA GLU A 116 -29.94 53.38 -13.14
C GLU A 116 -30.28 53.73 -14.59
N GLU A 117 -29.81 52.95 -15.57
CA GLU A 117 -30.19 53.13 -16.98
C GLU A 117 -31.70 53.00 -17.19
N ASN A 118 -32.33 51.99 -16.60
CA ASN A 118 -33.79 51.81 -16.67
C ASN A 118 -34.53 53.01 -16.06
N LYS A 119 -34.07 53.53 -14.93
CA LYS A 119 -34.64 54.72 -14.30
C LYS A 119 -34.52 55.94 -15.21
N GLN A 120 -33.36 56.16 -15.82
CA GLN A 120 -33.13 57.26 -16.77
C GLN A 120 -33.99 57.14 -18.03
N LEU A 121 -34.14 55.93 -18.57
CA LEU A 121 -35.02 55.67 -19.71
C LEU A 121 -36.48 55.95 -19.37
N MET A 122 -36.94 55.52 -18.19
CA MET A 122 -38.31 55.81 -17.72
C MET A 122 -38.56 57.31 -17.56
N THR A 123 -37.60 58.08 -17.01
CA THR A 123 -37.72 59.54 -16.95
C THR A 123 -37.77 60.17 -18.34
N ASN A 124 -36.92 59.71 -19.27
CA ASN A 124 -36.86 60.23 -20.63
C ASN A 124 -38.13 59.91 -21.44
N LEU A 125 -38.72 58.73 -21.26
CA LEU A 125 -40.00 58.36 -21.86
C LEU A 125 -41.13 59.24 -21.32
N SER A 126 -41.20 59.42 -19.99
CA SER A 126 -42.18 60.32 -19.38
C SER A 126 -42.05 61.76 -19.90
N HIS A 127 -40.83 62.25 -20.14
CA HIS A 127 -40.60 63.57 -20.75
C HIS A 127 -40.98 63.62 -22.25
N LYS A 128 -40.82 62.52 -22.99
CA LYS A 128 -41.21 62.44 -24.41
C LYS A 128 -42.71 62.29 -24.60
N ASP A 129 -43.40 61.57 -23.72
CA ASP A 129 -44.86 61.44 -23.73
C ASP A 129 -45.57 62.78 -23.47
N ILE A 130 -44.91 63.72 -22.78
CA ILE A 130 -45.40 65.10 -22.59
C ILE A 130 -45.20 65.97 -23.87
N ASN A 131 -44.24 65.62 -24.73
CA ASN A 131 -43.87 66.38 -25.93
C ASN A 131 -44.51 65.86 -27.22
N PHE A 132 -45.23 64.73 -27.19
CA PHE A 132 -45.92 64.16 -28.34
C PHE A 132 -47.39 64.63 -28.39
N THR A 133 -47.63 65.77 -29.02
CA THR A 133 -48.99 66.13 -29.46
C THR A 133 -49.43 65.27 -30.64
N GLU A 134 -50.73 64.97 -30.66
CA GLU A 134 -51.50 64.05 -31.50
C GLU A 134 -51.33 64.19 -33.03
N GLU A 135 -50.56 65.17 -33.52
CA GLU A 135 -50.39 65.49 -34.95
C GLU A 135 -49.36 64.62 -35.70
N GLU A 136 -48.43 63.95 -35.01
CA GLU A 136 -47.40 63.13 -35.68
C GLU A 136 -47.83 61.68 -35.95
N PHE A 137 -48.88 61.19 -35.26
CA PHE A 137 -49.30 59.78 -35.34
C PHE A 137 -49.96 59.43 -36.69
N GLN A 138 -50.66 60.37 -37.31
CA GLN A 138 -51.41 60.13 -38.57
C GLN A 138 -50.55 60.21 -39.85
N LYS A 139 -49.33 60.75 -39.78
CA LYS A 139 -48.41 60.79 -40.94
C LYS A 139 -47.59 59.52 -41.13
N HIS A 140 -47.49 58.68 -40.10
CA HIS A 140 -46.56 57.55 -40.10
C HIS A 140 -47.17 56.20 -40.51
N GLU A 141 -48.50 56.09 -40.65
CA GLU A 141 -49.16 54.84 -41.08
C GLU A 141 -49.07 54.57 -42.60
N GLY A 142 -48.68 55.56 -43.41
CA GLY A 142 -48.72 55.46 -44.88
C GLY A 142 -47.43 55.03 -45.60
N LYS A 143 -46.30 54.86 -44.91
CA LYS A 143 -45.00 54.55 -45.55
C LYS A 143 -44.13 53.61 -44.71
N GLY A 144 -44.22 52.32 -45.01
CA GLY A 144 -43.25 51.31 -44.58
C GLY A 144 -43.38 50.88 -43.12
N MET A 145 -42.69 49.78 -42.80
CA MET A 145 -42.59 49.17 -41.47
C MET A 145 -42.43 50.25 -40.38
N SER A 146 -43.30 50.21 -39.37
CA SER A 146 -43.31 51.20 -38.29
C SER A 146 -41.95 51.21 -37.58
N GLU A 147 -41.52 52.35 -37.05
CA GLU A 147 -40.24 52.47 -36.33
C GLU A 147 -40.12 51.42 -35.20
N ARG A 148 -41.25 51.08 -34.57
CA ARG A 148 -41.36 50.02 -33.56
C ARG A 148 -41.06 48.64 -34.13
N GLU A 149 -41.59 48.31 -35.29
CA GLU A 149 -41.34 47.04 -35.98
C GLU A 149 -39.88 46.91 -36.43
N ARG A 150 -39.27 48.01 -36.90
CA ARG A 150 -37.84 48.05 -37.23
C ARG A 150 -36.98 47.81 -35.97
N GLN A 151 -37.35 48.38 -34.83
CA GLN A 151 -36.64 48.19 -33.57
C GLN A 151 -36.77 46.75 -33.05
N VAL A 152 -37.95 46.13 -33.16
CA VAL A 152 -38.16 44.71 -32.85
C VAL A 152 -37.31 43.83 -33.76
N MET A 153 -37.29 44.11 -35.06
CA MET A 153 -36.50 43.33 -36.02
C MET A 153 -34.99 43.42 -35.73
N LYS A 154 -34.50 44.59 -35.31
CA LYS A 154 -33.10 44.76 -34.89
C LYS A 154 -32.78 43.93 -33.65
N LYS A 155 -33.62 43.96 -32.62
CA LYS A 155 -33.45 43.15 -31.40
C LYS A 155 -33.49 41.65 -31.69
N LEU A 156 -34.42 41.21 -32.53
CA LEU A 156 -34.50 39.81 -32.97
C LEU A 156 -33.23 39.38 -33.71
N LYS A 157 -32.70 40.23 -34.59
CA LYS A 157 -31.43 39.96 -35.28
C LYS A 157 -30.27 39.83 -34.28
N GLU A 158 -30.17 40.74 -33.32
CA GLU A 158 -29.13 40.70 -32.28
C GLU A 158 -29.22 39.43 -31.42
N VAL A 159 -30.43 38.99 -31.04
CA VAL A 159 -30.62 37.73 -30.29
C VAL A 159 -30.25 36.52 -31.14
N VAL A 160 -30.65 36.50 -32.42
CA VAL A 160 -30.31 35.40 -33.34
C VAL A 160 -28.80 35.32 -33.57
N ASP A 161 -28.12 36.46 -33.74
CA ASP A 161 -26.67 36.51 -33.91
C ASP A 161 -25.95 36.03 -32.64
N LYS A 162 -26.41 36.45 -31.44
CA LYS A 162 -25.90 35.93 -30.15
C LYS A 162 -26.09 34.43 -30.01
N GLN A 163 -27.29 33.92 -30.28
CA GLN A 163 -27.58 32.48 -30.23
C GLN A 163 -26.70 31.69 -31.21
N ARG A 164 -26.42 32.23 -32.40
CA ARG A 164 -25.49 31.60 -33.34
C ARG A 164 -24.07 31.53 -32.82
N ASP A 165 -23.60 32.60 -32.18
CA ASP A 165 -22.25 32.61 -31.60
C ASP A 165 -22.15 31.68 -30.38
N GLU A 166 -23.18 31.61 -29.56
CA GLU A 166 -23.30 30.65 -28.45
C GLU A 166 -23.28 29.20 -28.94
N ILE A 167 -24.06 28.87 -29.98
CA ILE A 167 -24.05 27.54 -30.60
C ILE A 167 -22.64 27.19 -31.08
N ARG A 168 -21.98 28.10 -31.80
CA ARG A 168 -20.60 27.88 -32.27
C ARG A 168 -19.61 27.70 -31.12
N ALA A 169 -19.78 28.44 -30.03
CA ALA A 169 -18.94 28.28 -28.85
C ALA A 169 -19.16 26.92 -28.18
N LYS A 170 -20.43 26.49 -28.04
CA LYS A 170 -20.79 25.18 -27.51
C LYS A 170 -20.30 24.04 -28.39
N ASP A 171 -20.37 24.15 -29.71
CA ASP A 171 -19.84 23.16 -30.65
C ASP A 171 -18.32 22.99 -30.49
N ARG A 172 -17.58 24.10 -30.29
CA ARG A 172 -16.14 24.04 -29.98
C ARG A 172 -15.86 23.39 -28.63
N GLU A 173 -16.63 23.73 -27.60
CA GLU A 173 -16.50 23.11 -26.27
C GLU A 173 -16.76 21.60 -26.33
N LEU A 174 -17.79 21.18 -27.07
CA LEU A 174 -18.10 19.77 -27.30
C LEU A 174 -16.99 19.05 -28.06
N GLY A 175 -16.39 19.69 -29.07
CA GLY A 175 -15.24 19.16 -29.79
C GLY A 175 -14.07 18.86 -28.87
N LEU A 176 -13.68 19.82 -28.03
CA LEU A 176 -12.60 19.64 -27.05
C LEU A 176 -12.91 18.52 -26.05
N LYS A 177 -14.15 18.47 -25.52
CA LYS A 177 -14.54 17.38 -24.60
C LYS A 177 -14.54 16.02 -25.27
N ASN A 178 -14.89 15.92 -26.55
CA ASN A 178 -14.77 14.66 -27.29
C ASN A 178 -13.31 14.23 -27.45
N GLU A 179 -12.40 15.15 -27.77
CA GLU A 179 -10.97 14.86 -27.83
C GLU A 179 -10.43 14.35 -26.49
N ASP A 180 -10.83 14.96 -25.37
CA ASP A 180 -10.48 14.50 -24.02
C ASP A 180 -11.02 13.09 -23.73
N VAL A 181 -12.28 12.82 -24.09
CA VAL A 181 -12.89 11.50 -23.93
C VAL A 181 -12.15 10.45 -24.75
N GLU A 182 -11.79 10.76 -25.99
CA GLU A 182 -10.99 9.87 -26.85
C GLU A 182 -9.60 9.61 -26.26
N ALA A 183 -8.93 10.63 -25.72
CA ALA A 183 -7.63 10.49 -25.07
C ALA A 183 -7.72 9.60 -23.82
N LEU A 184 -8.74 9.80 -22.98
CA LEU A 184 -9.01 8.96 -21.81
C LEU A 184 -9.32 7.52 -22.22
N GLN A 185 -10.10 7.31 -23.27
CA GLN A 185 -10.41 5.97 -23.80
C GLN A 185 -9.13 5.26 -24.28
N GLN A 186 -8.21 5.97 -24.94
CA GLN A 186 -6.92 5.42 -25.34
C GLN A 186 -6.06 5.05 -24.13
N GLN A 187 -6.02 5.89 -23.08
CA GLN A 187 -5.31 5.56 -21.85
C GLN A 187 -5.90 4.34 -21.14
N GLN A 188 -7.22 4.26 -21.05
CA GLN A 188 -7.93 3.11 -20.47
C GLN A 188 -7.56 1.82 -21.23
N ASN A 189 -7.57 1.86 -22.56
CA ASN A 189 -7.19 0.72 -23.39
C ASN A 189 -5.73 0.28 -23.18
N ARG A 190 -4.80 1.24 -23.00
CA ARG A 190 -3.40 0.94 -22.67
C ARG A 190 -3.27 0.30 -21.29
N LEU A 191 -3.96 0.84 -20.28
CA LEU A 191 -3.97 0.28 -18.93
C LEU A 191 -4.58 -1.12 -18.89
N MET A 192 -5.65 -1.37 -19.65
CA MET A 192 -6.25 -2.71 -19.76
C MET A 192 -5.25 -3.74 -20.30
N LYS A 193 -4.45 -3.38 -21.32
CA LYS A 193 -3.38 -4.25 -21.85
C LYS A 193 -2.31 -4.53 -20.79
N ILE A 194 -1.81 -3.48 -20.14
CA ILE A 194 -0.79 -3.64 -19.08
C ILE A 194 -1.34 -4.52 -17.94
N ASN A 195 -2.59 -4.32 -17.53
CA ASN A 195 -3.20 -5.11 -16.46
C ASN A 195 -3.33 -6.58 -16.86
N HIS A 196 -3.70 -6.87 -18.11
CA HIS A 196 -3.74 -8.22 -18.64
C HIS A 196 -2.35 -8.87 -18.61
N ASP A 197 -1.32 -8.17 -19.08
CA ASP A 197 0.07 -8.67 -19.11
C ASP A 197 0.60 -8.94 -17.69
N LEU A 198 0.29 -8.05 -16.73
CA LEU A 198 0.67 -8.24 -15.33
C LEU A 198 -0.04 -9.45 -14.70
N ARG A 199 -1.33 -9.63 -14.96
CA ARG A 199 -2.07 -10.81 -14.50
C ARG A 199 -1.47 -12.10 -15.07
N HIS A 200 -1.15 -12.11 -16.36
CA HIS A 200 -0.50 -13.26 -16.99
C HIS A 200 0.88 -13.54 -16.37
N ARG A 201 1.68 -12.51 -16.11
CA ARG A 201 2.99 -12.64 -15.45
C ARG A 201 2.87 -13.18 -14.02
N ILE A 202 1.87 -12.74 -13.27
CA ILE A 202 1.57 -13.29 -11.93
C ILE A 202 1.26 -14.78 -12.05
N THR A 203 0.35 -15.19 -12.95
CA THR A 203 0.03 -16.61 -13.15
C THR A 203 1.27 -17.46 -13.47
N VAL A 204 2.17 -16.97 -14.33
CA VAL A 204 3.41 -17.68 -14.68
C VAL A 204 4.35 -17.80 -13.47
N VAL A 205 4.56 -16.70 -12.73
CA VAL A 205 5.44 -16.71 -11.54
C VAL A 205 4.86 -17.60 -10.43
N GLU A 206 3.55 -17.58 -10.22
CA GLU A 206 2.87 -18.47 -9.27
C GLU A 206 3.05 -19.95 -9.65
N ALA A 207 2.91 -20.28 -10.94
CA ALA A 207 3.15 -21.64 -11.42
C ALA A 207 4.60 -22.09 -11.22
N GLN A 208 5.57 -21.20 -11.51
CA GLN A 208 6.98 -21.45 -11.25
C GLN A 208 7.27 -21.66 -9.76
N GLY A 209 6.67 -20.84 -8.89
CA GLY A 209 6.81 -20.98 -7.44
C GLY A 209 6.29 -22.33 -6.94
N LYS A 210 5.14 -22.79 -7.43
CA LYS A 210 4.59 -24.12 -7.11
C LYS A 210 5.51 -25.25 -7.55
N ALA A 211 6.02 -25.19 -8.78
CA ALA A 211 6.95 -26.20 -9.30
C ALA A 211 8.25 -26.27 -8.48
N LEU A 212 8.79 -25.13 -8.04
CA LEU A 212 9.97 -25.10 -7.16
C LEU A 212 9.69 -25.68 -5.78
N ILE A 213 8.50 -25.45 -5.22
CA ILE A 213 8.09 -26.06 -3.94
C ILE A 213 8.00 -27.58 -4.11
N GLU A 214 7.39 -28.08 -5.19
CA GLU A 214 7.29 -29.51 -5.48
C GLU A 214 8.69 -30.14 -5.61
N GLN A 215 9.60 -29.53 -6.38
CA GLN A 215 10.98 -30.01 -6.50
C GLN A 215 11.73 -30.01 -5.17
N LYS A 216 11.54 -28.98 -4.33
CA LYS A 216 12.14 -28.92 -3.00
C LYS A 216 11.66 -30.10 -2.15
N VAL A 217 10.35 -30.37 -2.12
CA VAL A 217 9.77 -31.47 -1.36
C VAL A 217 10.29 -32.82 -1.84
N GLU A 218 10.42 -33.03 -3.16
CA GLU A 218 11.01 -34.25 -3.73
C GLU A 218 12.46 -34.45 -3.30
N LEU A 219 13.27 -33.38 -3.34
CA LEU A 219 14.67 -33.44 -2.91
C LEU A 219 14.81 -33.70 -1.40
N GLU A 220 13.96 -33.08 -0.58
CA GLU A 220 13.91 -33.33 0.87
C GLU A 220 13.55 -34.80 1.17
N ALA A 221 12.57 -35.37 0.47
CA ALA A 221 12.20 -36.77 0.61
C ALA A 221 13.32 -37.73 0.16
N TYR A 222 14.02 -37.40 -0.93
CA TYR A 222 15.18 -38.16 -1.39
C TYR A 222 16.32 -38.14 -0.37
N LEU A 223 16.63 -36.96 0.18
CA LEU A 223 17.66 -36.79 1.19
C LEU A 223 17.32 -37.58 2.46
N GLN A 224 16.07 -37.52 2.92
CA GLN A 224 15.60 -38.30 4.07
C GLN A 224 15.76 -39.81 3.85
N THR A 225 15.46 -40.30 2.63
CA THR A 225 15.66 -41.71 2.27
C THR A 225 17.14 -42.09 2.35
N LYS A 226 18.03 -41.23 1.82
CA LYS A 226 19.48 -41.46 1.89
C LYS A 226 20.02 -41.43 3.32
N GLU A 227 19.50 -40.56 4.18
CA GLU A 227 19.86 -40.54 5.60
C GLU A 227 19.44 -41.82 6.32
N GLN A 228 18.26 -42.36 6.02
CA GLN A 228 17.80 -43.66 6.56
C GLN A 228 18.70 -44.82 6.09
N GLU A 229 19.03 -44.88 4.80
CA GLU A 229 19.96 -45.87 4.24
C GLU A 229 21.35 -45.79 4.93
N MET A 230 21.91 -44.60 5.08
CA MET A 230 23.18 -44.40 5.80
C MET A 230 23.07 -44.81 7.26
N GLY A 231 21.95 -44.52 7.92
CA GLY A 231 21.67 -44.95 9.29
C GLY A 231 21.69 -46.47 9.43
N ASN A 232 21.02 -47.18 8.50
CA ASN A 232 20.99 -48.64 8.45
C ASN A 232 22.40 -49.23 8.24
N LEU A 233 23.16 -48.71 7.26
CA LEU A 233 24.54 -49.16 7.00
C LEU A 233 25.45 -48.93 8.21
N ARG A 234 25.34 -47.79 8.90
CA ARG A 234 26.09 -47.53 10.14
C ARG A 234 25.75 -48.53 11.24
N ALA A 235 24.47 -48.88 11.39
CA ALA A 235 24.03 -49.89 12.36
C ALA A 235 24.58 -51.28 12.02
N GLU A 236 24.58 -51.67 10.74
CA GLU A 236 25.18 -52.94 10.29
C GLU A 236 26.69 -52.98 10.51
N LEU A 237 27.41 -51.90 10.19
CA LEU A 237 28.84 -51.78 10.49
C LEU A 237 29.13 -51.89 11.99
N GLY A 238 28.29 -51.27 12.83
CA GLY A 238 28.37 -51.41 14.29
C GLY A 238 28.25 -52.86 14.74
N LYS A 239 27.23 -53.59 14.27
CA LYS A 239 27.02 -55.01 14.56
C LYS A 239 28.18 -55.89 14.09
N LEU A 240 28.72 -55.64 12.90
CA LEU A 240 29.88 -56.37 12.40
C LEU A 240 31.13 -56.12 13.26
N ARG A 241 31.33 -54.88 13.71
CA ARG A 241 32.44 -54.51 14.58
C ARG A 241 32.34 -55.17 15.97
N GLU A 242 31.14 -55.22 16.55
CA GLU A 242 30.88 -55.93 17.81
C GLU A 242 31.14 -57.44 17.68
N LYS A 243 30.73 -58.06 16.57
CA LYS A 243 31.01 -59.48 16.31
C LYS A 243 32.51 -59.76 16.23
N LEU A 244 33.26 -58.93 15.49
CA LEU A 244 34.73 -59.03 15.39
C LEU A 244 35.42 -58.88 16.75
N GLN A 245 34.99 -57.93 17.58
CA GLN A 245 35.53 -57.78 18.94
C GLN A 245 35.17 -58.96 19.86
N GLY A 246 33.98 -59.54 19.70
CA GLY A 246 33.57 -60.75 20.43
C GLY A 246 34.40 -61.98 20.03
N GLU A 247 34.69 -62.14 18.74
CA GLU A 247 35.54 -63.20 18.22
C GLU A 247 37.01 -63.04 18.68
N ASP A 248 37.56 -61.83 18.67
CA ASP A 248 38.91 -61.54 19.19
C ASP A 248 39.01 -61.78 20.71
N SER A 249 37.95 -61.50 21.46
CA SER A 249 37.87 -61.74 22.91
C SER A 249 37.78 -63.24 23.23
N GLN A 250 37.00 -64.00 22.45
CA GLN A 250 36.94 -65.46 22.56
C GLN A 250 38.25 -66.13 22.14
N ALA A 251 38.93 -65.61 21.11
CA ALA A 251 40.24 -66.11 20.69
C ALA A 251 41.33 -65.85 21.76
N SER A 252 41.26 -64.72 22.46
CA SER A 252 42.18 -64.43 23.59
C SER A 252 41.92 -65.31 24.81
N GLN A 253 40.66 -65.61 25.15
CA GLN A 253 40.32 -66.53 26.24
C GLN A 253 40.74 -67.98 25.95
N ASN A 254 40.54 -68.45 24.72
CA ASN A 254 40.97 -69.80 24.31
C ASN A 254 42.50 -69.94 24.20
N GLY A 255 43.23 -68.83 24.06
CA GLY A 255 44.70 -68.82 24.06
C GLY A 255 45.34 -68.87 25.45
N GLU A 256 44.63 -68.45 26.51
CA GLU A 256 45.10 -68.52 27.89
C GLU A 256 44.84 -69.89 28.55
N GLU A 257 43.91 -70.71 28.04
CA GLU A 257 43.68 -72.09 28.53
C GLU A 257 44.72 -73.13 28.08
N ILE A 258 45.73 -72.76 27.27
CA ILE A 258 46.75 -73.69 26.72
C ILE A 258 48.17 -73.43 27.30
N LYS A 259 48.30 -72.87 28.51
CA LYS A 259 49.61 -72.80 29.20
C LYS A 259 49.64 -73.50 30.55
#